data_AF-X1Q594-F1
#
_entry.id   AF-X1Q594-F1
#
_cell.length_a   1.000
_cell.length_b   1.000
_cell.length_c   1.000
_cell.angle_alpha   90.00
_cell.angle_beta   90.00
_cell.angle_gamma   90.00
#
_symmetry.space_group_name_H-M   'P 1'
#
loop_
_entity.id
_entity.type
_entity.pdbx_description
1 polymer ?
#
loop_
_entity_poly.entity_id
_entity_poly.type
_entity_poly.pdbx_seq_one_letter_code
_entity_poly.pdbx_strand_id
1 'polypeptide(L)' 'MPFEPGTGLILFVVGGAGVLATYTGFKVAESVGPELEAGDLLPMPFPYPPLPRFLYNKELKESLGRR' A
#
# COMPACT_ATOMS: atom_id res chain seq x y z
N MET A 1 27.43 -4.99 -21.31
CA MET A 1 28.35 -5.40 -20.24
C MET A 1 27.79 -6.69 -19.66
N PRO A 2 28.50 -7.82 -19.69
CA PRO A 2 28.01 -9.02 -19.04
C PRO A 2 27.96 -8.77 -17.52
N PHE A 3 26.83 -9.07 -16.87
CA PHE A 3 26.70 -8.92 -15.43
C PHE A 3 27.71 -9.85 -14.74
N GLU A 4 28.63 -9.26 -13.96
CA GLU A 4 29.55 -10.03 -13.14
C GLU A 4 28.75 -10.88 -12.13
N PRO A 5 29.14 -12.16 -11.89
CA PRO A 5 28.42 -13.06 -10.99
C PRO A 5 28.16 -12.47 -9.58
N GLY A 6 29.09 -11.65 -9.07
CA GLY A 6 28.92 -10.94 -7.80
C GLY A 6 27.79 -9.92 -7.81
N THR A 7 27.59 -9.21 -8.93
CA THR A 7 26.50 -8.24 -9.10
C THR A 7 25.14 -8.95 -9.16
N GLY A 8 25.07 -10.11 -9.82
CA GLY A 8 23.85 -10.93 -9.85
C GLY A 8 23.39 -11.39 -8.46
N LEU A 9 24.34 -11.79 -7.60
CA LEU A 9 24.05 -12.20 -6.23
C LEU A 9 23.51 -11.04 -5.37
N ILE A 10 24.10 -9.85 -5.49
CA ILE A 10 23.64 -8.65 -4.78
C ILE A 10 22.22 -8.29 -5.21
N LEU A 11 21.94 -8.28 -6.52
CA LEU A 11 20.60 -8.00 -7.04
C LEU A 11 19.57 -9.03 -6.56
N PHE A 12 19.96 -10.30 -6.48
CA PHE A 12 19.08 -11.36 -5.97
C PHE A 12 18.77 -11.17 -4.48
N VAL A 13 19.78 -10.89 -3.65
CA VAL A 13 19.59 -10.69 -2.21
C VAL A 13 18.77 -9.42 -1.94
N VAL A 14 19.10 -8.31 -2.57
CA VAL A 14 18.40 -7.03 -2.38
C VAL A 14 16.99 -7.10 -2.96
N GLY A 15 16.83 -7.65 -4.16
CA GLY A 15 15.53 -7.85 -4.78
C GLY A 15 14.64 -8.79 -3.97
N GLY A 16 15.18 -9.92 -3.52
CA GLY A 16 14.47 -10.89 -2.68
C GLY A 16 14.06 -10.31 -1.33
N ALA A 17 14.98 -9.63 -0.63
CA ALA A 17 14.69 -8.96 0.63
C ALA A 17 13.65 -7.84 0.45
N GLY A 18 13.74 -7.07 -0.64
CA GLY A 18 12.79 -6.03 -0.98
C GLY A 18 11.37 -6.56 -1.22
N VAL A 19 11.24 -7.68 -1.94
CA VAL A 19 9.94 -8.35 -2.16
C VAL A 19 9.35 -8.82 -0.84
N LEU A 20 10.14 -9.47 0.02
CA LEU A 20 9.67 -9.94 1.32
C LEU A 20 9.23 -8.78 2.22
N ALA A 21 10.06 -7.74 2.34
CA ALA A 21 9.73 -6.57 3.14
C ALA A 21 8.45 -5.88 2.65
N THR A 22 8.27 -5.76 1.33
CA THR A 22 7.09 -5.16 0.72
C THR A 22 5.85 -6.02 0.99
N TYR A 23 5.92 -7.34 0.76
CA TYR A 23 4.82 -8.26 1.01
C TYR A 23 4.39 -8.26 2.47
N THR A 24 5.35 -8.37 3.40
CA THR A 24 5.07 -8.32 4.84
C THR A 24 4.48 -6.97 5.24
N GLY A 25 5.02 -5.87 4.70
CA GLY A 25 4.48 -4.53 4.91
C GLY A 25 3.03 -4.41 4.46
N PHE A 26 2.69 -4.91 3.27
CA PHE A 26 1.32 -4.96 2.77
C PHE A 26 0.40 -5.82 3.65
N LYS A 27 0.86 -7.01 4.07
CA LYS A 27 0.06 -7.90 4.92
C LYS A 27 -0.20 -7.33 6.31
N VAL A 28 0.78 -6.65 6.88
CA VAL A 28 0.60 -5.92 8.14
C VAL A 28 -0.33 -4.72 7.93
N ALA A 29 -0.15 -3.95 6.86
CA ALA A 29 -1.05 -2.85 6.52
C ALA A 29 -2.49 -3.31 6.28
N GLU A 30 -2.69 -4.50 5.70
CA GLU A 30 -4.01 -5.13 5.51
C GLU A 30 -4.63 -5.56 6.85
N SER A 31 -3.83 -6.08 7.79
CA SER A 31 -4.33 -6.51 9.10
C SER A 31 -4.56 -5.37 10.10
N VAL A 32 -3.82 -4.26 9.96
CA VAL A 32 -3.95 -3.08 10.82
C VAL A 32 -4.69 -1.92 10.16
N GLY A 33 -4.97 -2.00 8.87
CA GLY A 33 -5.71 -0.99 8.14
C GLY A 33 -7.22 -1.11 8.34
N PRO A 34 -7.98 -0.08 7.95
CA PRO A 34 -9.43 -0.19 7.83
C PRO A 34 -9.81 -1.15 6.70
N GLU A 35 -10.91 -1.88 6.86
CA GLU A 35 -11.52 -2.64 5.77
C GLU A 35 -12.09 -1.65 4.74
N LEU A 36 -11.43 -1.54 3.59
CA LEU A 36 -11.83 -0.68 2.49
C LEU A 36 -12.49 -1.52 1.40
N GLU A 37 -13.66 -1.10 0.92
CA GLU A 37 -14.25 -1.70 -0.27
C GLU A 37 -13.64 -1.10 -1.53
N ALA A 38 -13.70 -1.82 -2.66
CA ALA A 38 -13.21 -1.30 -3.94
C ALA A 38 -13.89 0.03 -4.34
N GLY A 39 -15.15 0.22 -3.92
CA GLY A 39 -15.91 1.46 -4.13
C GLY A 39 -15.38 2.66 -3.33
N ASP A 40 -14.68 2.42 -2.22
CA ASP A 40 -14.12 3.47 -1.37
C ASP A 40 -12.85 4.10 -1.94
N LEU A 41 -12.16 3.35 -2.80
CA LEU A 41 -10.99 3.81 -3.53
C LEU A 41 -11.35 4.69 -4.73
N LEU A 42 -12.62 4.69 -5.14
CA LEU A 42 -13.08 5.50 -6.26
C LEU A 42 -13.01 6.99 -5.92
N PRO A 43 -12.78 7.86 -6.91
CA PRO A 43 -12.90 9.29 -6.70
C PRO A 43 -14.32 9.64 -6.23
N MET A 44 -14.42 10.60 -5.33
CA MET A 44 -15.71 11.20 -5.03
C MET A 44 -16.27 11.91 -6.26
N PRO A 45 -17.58 11.76 -6.54
CA PRO A 45 -18.24 12.52 -7.58
C PRO A 45 -18.31 14.01 -7.20
N PHE A 46 -18.51 14.85 -8.21
CA PHE A 46 -18.78 16.29 -8.04
C PHE A 46 -19.92 16.52 -7.02
N PRO A 47 -19.87 17.57 -6.15
CA PRO A 47 -18.95 18.72 -6.13
C PRO A 47 -17.69 18.54 -5.26
N TYR A 48 -17.39 17.32 -4.82
CA TYR A 48 -16.26 17.07 -3.93
C TYR A 48 -14.93 17.02 -4.70
N PRO A 49 -13.79 17.34 -4.06
CA PRO A 49 -12.48 17.06 -4.64
C PRO A 49 -12.35 15.57 -4.99
N PRO A 50 -11.66 15.20 -6.08
CA PRO A 50 -11.58 13.83 -6.59
C PRO A 50 -10.61 12.97 -5.77
N LEU A 51 -10.74 13.02 -4.45
CA LEU A 51 -10.05 12.15 -3.52
C LEU A 51 -10.85 10.85 -3.34
N PRO A 52 -10.18 9.75 -2.95
CA PRO A 52 -10.86 8.51 -2.57
C PRO A 52 -12.00 8.73 -1.57
N ARG A 53 -13.11 8.02 -1.73
CA ARG A 53 -14.30 8.18 -0.87
C ARG A 53 -14.04 7.91 0.60
N PHE A 54 -13.11 7.01 0.94
CA PHE A 54 -12.74 6.77 2.34
C PHE A 54 -12.19 8.02 3.04
N LEU A 55 -11.60 8.97 2.29
CA LEU A 55 -11.18 10.27 2.80
C LEU A 55 -12.35 11.24 3.02
N TYR A 56 -13.60 10.82 2.92
CA TYR A 56 -14.78 11.60 3.27
C TYR A 56 -15.70 10.88 4.24
N ASN A 57 -15.62 9.56 4.33
CA ASN A 57 -16.36 8.78 5.32
C ASN A 57 -15.78 9.03 6.72
N LYS A 58 -16.61 9.58 7.63
CA LYS A 58 -16.21 9.91 9.00
C LYS A 58 -15.84 8.67 9.81
N GLU A 59 -16.57 7.57 9.65
CA GLU A 59 -16.31 6.33 10.38
C GLU A 59 -14.97 5.72 9.97
N LEU A 60 -14.66 5.72 8.67
CA LEU A 60 -13.36 5.31 8.13
C LEU A 60 -12.23 6.25 8.56
N LYS A 61 -12.45 7.56 8.52
CA LYS A 61 -11.46 8.52 9.03
C LYS A 61 -11.15 8.31 10.51
N GLU A 62 -12.16 8.00 11.30
CA GLU A 62 -11.99 7.78 12.73
C GLU A 62 -11.29 6.46 13.02
N SER A 63 -11.55 5.41 12.22
CA SER A 63 -10.78 4.16 12.31
C SER A 63 -9.33 4.32 11.86
N LEU A 64 -9.06 5.24 10.92
CA LEU A 64 -7.72 5.66 10.51
C LEU A 64 -7.02 6.56 11.55
N GLY A 65 -7.76 7.41 12.27
CA GLY A 65 -7.21 8.41 13.20
C GLY A 65 -7.14 7.99 14.67
N ARG A 66 -7.82 6.90 15.07
CA ARG A 66 -7.77 6.33 16.43
C ARG A 66 -6.65 5.29 16.63
N ARG A 67 -5.66 5.21 15.73
CA ARG A 67 -4.52 4.29 15.86
C ARG A 67 -3.20 5.04 15.96
#